data_AF-A0A539E6J9-F1
#
_entry.id   AF-A0A539E6J9-F1
#
_cell.length_a   1.000
_cell.length_b   1.000
_cell.length_c   1.000
_cell.angle_alpha   90.00
_cell.angle_beta   90.00
_cell.angle_gamma   90.00
#
_symmetry.space_group_name_H-M   'P 1'
#
loop_
_entity.id
_entity.type
_entity.pdbx_description
1 polymer ?
#
loop_
_entity_poly.entity_id
_entity_poly.type
_entity_poly.pdbx_seq_one_letter_code
_entity_poly.pdbx_strand_id
1 'polypeptide(L)'
;MAPFRGPGHPLGAALKLARIAATPYNDPETLARIDDGSSTQFTGDLSARVRFSNRMCVAATLLNLGSPEFDLVEGGLGGAELPTLYRVGAAWQWHDESTISIDLQKVDETDTELNVGGELWFYRSFAIRAGVSSDLGAAGGATLRAHSWILDLVALANRPLGTSYRLALRIPFGQGAAR
;
A
#
# COMPACT_ATOMS: atom_id res chain seq x y z
N MET A 1 17.32 -9.82 -2.11
CA MET A 1 17.13 -8.66 -1.21
C MET A 1 18.45 -7.90 -1.23
N ALA A 2 18.44 -6.64 -1.66
CA ALA A 2 19.65 -5.83 -1.53
C ALA A 2 19.79 -5.48 -0.04
N PRO A 3 20.96 -5.74 0.59
CA PRO A 3 21.17 -5.37 1.98
C PRO A 3 20.98 -3.86 2.14
N PHE A 4 20.51 -3.44 3.30
CA PHE A 4 20.51 -2.03 3.67
C PHE A 4 21.96 -1.51 3.61
N ARG A 5 22.29 -0.69 2.61
CA ARG A 5 23.65 -0.15 2.41
C ARG A 5 23.87 1.13 3.22
N GLY A 6 24.48 1.02 4.42
CA GLY A 6 24.99 2.14 5.22
C GLY A 6 23.92 3.11 5.75
N PRO A 7 24.21 3.95 6.75
CA PRO A 7 23.27 4.96 7.25
C PRO A 7 22.82 5.92 6.14
N GLY A 8 21.57 6.37 6.19
CA GLY A 8 21.03 7.29 5.19
C GLY A 8 19.61 7.74 5.50
N HIS A 9 19.26 8.90 4.93
CA HIS A 9 17.99 9.59 5.16
C HIS A 9 17.29 9.93 3.83
N PRO A 10 16.89 8.93 3.02
CA PRO A 10 16.20 9.22 1.78
C PRO A 10 14.83 9.87 2.05
N LEU A 11 14.57 10.93 1.30
CA LEU A 11 13.28 11.58 1.18
C LEU A 11 12.66 11.18 -0.16
N GLY A 12 11.34 11.09 -0.19
CA GLY A 12 10.58 10.80 -1.40
C GLY A 12 9.34 11.68 -1.48
N ALA A 13 8.98 12.07 -2.69
CA ALA A 13 7.74 12.78 -2.97
C ALA A 13 7.09 12.16 -4.20
N ALA A 14 5.76 12.17 -4.23
CA ALA A 14 4.98 11.75 -5.40
C ALA A 14 3.85 12.75 -5.65
N LEU A 15 3.57 13.00 -6.92
CA LEU A 15 2.37 13.72 -7.37
C LEU A 15 1.42 12.70 -7.99
N LYS A 16 0.15 12.79 -7.63
CA LYS A 16 -0.93 11.91 -8.08
C LYS A 16 -2.02 12.73 -8.74
N LEU A 17 -2.58 12.17 -9.80
CA LEU A 17 -3.86 12.57 -10.38
C LEU A 17 -4.88 11.51 -9.99
N ALA A 18 -5.80 11.85 -9.12
CA ALA A 18 -6.85 10.96 -8.65
C ALA A 18 -8.15 11.28 -9.40
N ARG A 19 -8.90 10.24 -9.79
CA ARG A 19 -10.17 10.38 -10.50
C ARG A 19 -11.18 9.43 -9.90
N ILE A 20 -12.36 9.95 -9.58
CA ILE A 20 -13.53 9.18 -9.18
C ILE A 20 -14.59 9.37 -10.26
N ALA A 21 -15.19 8.27 -10.71
CA ALA A 21 -16.27 8.29 -11.69
C ALA A 21 -17.37 7.34 -11.23
N ALA A 22 -18.61 7.80 -11.26
CA ALA A 22 -19.77 6.95 -11.05
C ALA A 22 -20.15 6.25 -12.36
N THR A 23 -20.63 5.02 -12.27
CA THR A 23 -21.24 4.37 -13.44
C THR A 23 -22.69 4.86 -13.53
N PRO A 24 -23.13 5.38 -14.69
CA PRO A 24 -24.51 5.78 -14.84
C PRO A 24 -25.45 4.60 -14.57
N TYR A 25 -26.52 4.84 -13.83
CA TYR A 25 -27.53 3.82 -13.54
C TYR A 25 -28.93 4.38 -13.73
N ASN A 26 -29.90 3.49 -13.94
CA ASN A 26 -31.30 3.87 -13.94
C ASN A 26 -31.83 3.69 -12.53
N ASP A 27 -32.37 4.75 -11.96
CA ASP A 27 -33.04 4.71 -10.67
C ASP A 27 -34.19 3.70 -10.72
N PRO A 28 -34.22 2.67 -9.84
CA PRO A 28 -35.26 1.65 -9.86
C PRO A 28 -36.65 2.18 -9.49
N GLU A 29 -36.76 3.31 -8.81
CA GLU A 29 -38.02 3.93 -8.41
C GLU A 29 -38.51 4.94 -9.46
N THR A 30 -37.63 5.81 -9.94
CA THR A 30 -38.01 6.90 -10.87
C THR A 30 -37.80 6.56 -12.34
N LEU A 31 -37.06 5.50 -12.67
CA LEU A 31 -36.58 5.13 -14.01
C LEU A 31 -35.75 6.23 -14.71
N ALA A 32 -35.38 7.29 -13.98
CA ALA A 32 -34.52 8.33 -14.50
C ALA A 32 -33.09 7.79 -14.65
N ARG A 33 -32.41 8.19 -15.72
CA ARG A 33 -30.98 7.93 -15.87
C ARG A 33 -30.22 8.93 -15.00
N ILE A 34 -29.54 8.42 -13.99
CA ILE A 34 -28.65 9.18 -13.12
C ILE A 34 -27.22 9.02 -13.65
N ASP A 35 -26.56 10.13 -13.90
CA ASP A 35 -25.19 10.20 -14.40
C ASP A 35 -24.41 11.21 -13.53
N ASP A 36 -23.82 10.71 -12.44
CA ASP A 36 -23.05 11.52 -11.46
C ASP A 36 -21.63 11.87 -11.98
N GLY A 37 -21.38 11.73 -13.28
CA GLY A 37 -20.17 12.21 -13.94
C GLY A 37 -18.86 11.66 -13.38
N SER A 38 -17.81 12.49 -13.45
CA SER A 38 -16.50 12.17 -12.89
C SER A 38 -15.78 13.42 -12.39
N SER A 39 -15.09 13.29 -11.26
CA SER A 39 -14.27 14.34 -10.67
C SER A 39 -12.80 13.93 -10.66
N THR A 40 -11.92 14.90 -10.93
CA THR A 40 -10.47 14.69 -11.01
C THR A 40 -9.77 15.71 -10.13
N GLN A 41 -8.87 15.24 -9.28
CA GLN A 41 -8.13 16.08 -8.34
C GLN A 41 -6.64 15.73 -8.33
N PHE A 42 -5.81 16.71 -7.98
CA PHE A 42 -4.39 16.50 -7.73
C PHE A 42 -4.15 16.30 -6.25
N THR A 43 -3.20 15.43 -5.92
CA THR A 43 -2.72 15.26 -4.55
C THR A 43 -1.27 14.83 -4.54
N GLY A 44 -0.60 14.98 -3.41
CA GLY A 44 0.78 14.55 -3.24
C GLY A 44 0.96 13.54 -2.11
N ASP A 45 2.10 12.86 -2.13
CA ASP A 45 2.62 12.13 -0.99
C ASP A 45 4.02 12.64 -0.64
N LEU A 46 4.35 12.58 0.65
CA LEU A 46 5.71 12.83 1.15
C LEU A 46 6.14 11.65 2.03
N SER A 47 7.39 11.24 1.89
CA SER A 47 7.96 10.15 2.68
C SER A 47 9.36 10.48 3.13
N ALA A 48 9.69 10.05 4.33
CA ALA A 48 11.02 10.10 4.89
C ALA A 48 11.35 8.72 5.46
N ARG A 49 12.57 8.25 5.22
CA ARG A 49 13.08 7.01 5.81
C ARG A 49 14.41 7.28 6.47
N VAL A 50 14.54 6.84 7.71
CA VAL A 50 15.77 6.90 8.50
C VAL A 50 16.29 5.49 8.69
N ARG A 51 17.55 5.27 8.32
CA ARG A 51 18.22 4.01 8.57
C ARG A 51 19.26 4.18 9.68
N PHE A 52 19.04 3.48 10.78
CA PHE A 52 19.93 3.52 11.95
C PHE A 52 21.12 2.56 11.79
N SER A 53 20.91 1.43 11.12
CA SER A 53 21.96 0.42 10.88
C SER A 53 21.70 -0.34 9.58
N ASN A 54 22.59 -1.26 9.21
CA ASN A 54 22.37 -2.18 8.09
C ASN A 54 21.24 -3.19 8.33
N ARG A 55 20.58 -3.16 9.50
CA ARG A 55 19.50 -4.08 9.87
C ARG A 55 18.23 -3.39 10.30
N MET A 56 18.23 -2.07 10.54
CA MET A 56 17.07 -1.38 11.09
C MET A 56 16.78 -0.09 10.32
N CYS A 57 15.52 0.10 9.97
CA CYS A 57 15.02 1.37 9.44
C CYS A 57 13.65 1.72 10.00
N VAL A 58 13.39 3.01 10.09
CA VAL A 58 12.09 3.60 10.35
C VAL A 58 11.70 4.46 9.16
N ALA A 59 10.42 4.49 8.83
CA ALA A 59 9.88 5.34 7.78
C ALA A 59 8.60 6.02 8.26
N ALA A 60 8.38 7.23 7.78
CA ALA A 60 7.15 7.98 7.94
C ALA A 60 6.68 8.43 6.55
N THR A 61 5.39 8.36 6.30
CA THR A 61 4.75 8.78 5.04
C THR A 61 3.48 9.55 5.34
N LEU A 62 3.31 10.68 4.65
CA LEU A 62 2.08 11.43 4.54
C LEU A 62 1.51 11.17 3.15
N LEU A 63 0.29 10.68 3.10
CA LEU A 63 -0.42 10.31 1.88
C LEU A 63 -1.56 11.31 1.66
N ASN A 64 -1.89 11.56 0.41
CA ASN A 64 -3.06 12.35 0.01
C ASN A 64 -3.06 13.79 0.57
N LEU A 65 -1.92 14.48 0.44
CA LEU A 65 -1.76 15.85 0.92
C LEU A 65 -2.82 16.81 0.39
N GLY A 66 -3.44 17.53 1.32
CA GLY A 66 -4.43 18.55 1.03
C GLY A 66 -5.86 18.02 0.98
N SER A 67 -6.08 16.73 1.29
CA SER A 67 -7.40 16.11 1.40
C SER A 67 -8.32 16.46 0.21
N PRO A 68 -8.02 15.99 -1.01
CA PRO A 68 -8.81 16.42 -2.17
C PRO A 68 -10.26 15.96 -2.07
N GLU A 69 -11.18 16.90 -2.32
CA GLU A 69 -12.62 16.67 -2.34
C GLU A 69 -13.10 16.39 -3.77
N PHE A 70 -13.96 15.39 -3.92
CA PHE A 70 -14.51 14.94 -5.19
C PHE A 70 -16.02 15.16 -5.22
N ASP A 71 -16.45 16.23 -5.88
CA ASP A 71 -17.88 16.45 -6.13
C ASP A 71 -18.37 15.62 -7.32
N LEU A 72 -19.27 14.67 -7.04
CA LEU A 72 -19.92 13.84 -8.07
C LEU A 72 -21.30 14.37 -8.45
N VAL A 73 -21.94 15.15 -7.58
CA VAL A 73 -23.27 15.72 -7.82
C VAL A 73 -23.20 17.24 -7.88
N GLU A 74 -23.83 17.83 -8.90
CA GLU A 74 -23.93 19.28 -9.06
C GLU A 74 -24.64 19.88 -7.84
N GLY A 75 -23.94 20.75 -7.09
CA GLY A 75 -24.44 21.34 -5.83
C GLY A 75 -23.80 20.79 -4.54
N GLY A 76 -22.82 19.88 -4.62
CA GLY A 76 -21.95 19.52 -3.48
C GLY A 76 -22.59 18.62 -2.42
N LEU A 77 -23.78 18.07 -2.67
CA LEU A 77 -24.53 17.25 -1.71
C LEU A 77 -24.12 15.76 -1.69
N GLY A 78 -23.03 15.39 -2.38
CA GLY A 78 -22.54 14.01 -2.50
C GLY A 78 -21.03 13.91 -2.67
N GLY A 79 -20.28 14.88 -2.14
CA GLY A 79 -18.82 14.92 -2.24
C GLY A 79 -18.17 13.76 -1.49
N ALA A 80 -17.13 13.18 -2.06
CA ALA A 80 -16.26 12.23 -1.38
C ALA A 80 -14.91 12.90 -1.09
N GLU A 81 -14.45 12.88 0.17
CA GLU A 81 -13.11 13.35 0.52
C GLU A 81 -12.14 12.18 0.49
N LEU A 82 -10.94 12.39 -0.05
CA LEU A 82 -9.83 11.47 0.15
C LEU A 82 -8.95 12.00 1.30
N PRO A 83 -9.09 11.48 2.52
CA PRO A 83 -8.43 12.06 3.68
C PRO A 83 -6.91 11.96 3.60
N THR A 84 -6.23 12.95 4.17
CA THR A 84 -4.79 12.92 4.40
C THR A 84 -4.45 11.84 5.43
N LEU A 85 -3.65 10.84 5.04
CA LEU A 85 -3.28 9.74 5.93
C LEU A 85 -1.82 9.84 6.37
N TYR A 86 -1.55 9.46 7.60
CA TYR A 86 -0.18 9.27 8.08
C TYR A 86 0.11 7.79 8.32
N ARG A 87 1.33 7.39 7.97
CA ARG A 87 1.84 6.05 8.23
C ARG A 87 3.25 6.13 8.80
N VAL A 88 3.50 5.39 9.86
CA VAL A 88 4.83 5.24 10.46
C VAL A 88 5.12 3.76 10.60
N GLY A 89 6.31 3.32 10.19
CA GLY A 89 6.68 1.93 10.28
C GLY A 89 8.15 1.73 10.59
N ALA A 90 8.46 0.57 11.12
CA ALA A 90 9.81 0.10 11.38
C ALA A 90 10.00 -1.28 10.76
N ALA A 91 11.21 -1.54 10.29
CA ALA A 91 11.62 -2.86 9.86
C ALA A 91 12.97 -3.20 10.48
N TRP A 92 13.08 -4.45 10.94
CA TRP A 92 14.28 -5.01 11.51
C TRP A 92 14.61 -6.35 10.85
N GLN A 93 15.80 -6.41 10.27
CA GLN A 93 16.40 -7.61 9.71
C GLN A 93 17.16 -8.34 10.81
N TRP A 94 16.53 -9.33 11.44
CA TRP A 94 17.17 -10.12 12.50
C TRP A 94 18.27 -11.02 11.92
N HIS A 95 18.02 -11.64 10.76
CA HIS A 95 19.00 -12.45 10.03
C HIS A 95 19.03 -12.03 8.55
N ASP A 96 20.07 -12.40 7.81
CA ASP A 96 20.25 -11.97 6.42
C ASP A 96 19.07 -12.39 5.51
N GLU A 97 18.37 -13.46 5.88
CA GLU A 97 17.17 -14.00 5.23
C GLU A 97 15.85 -13.57 5.87
N SER A 98 15.87 -12.96 7.06
CA SER A 98 14.68 -12.77 7.90
C SER A 98 14.45 -11.32 8.27
N THR A 99 13.27 -10.79 7.96
CA THR A 99 12.86 -9.43 8.32
C THR A 99 11.54 -9.46 9.09
N ILE A 100 11.45 -8.66 10.14
CA ILE A 100 10.22 -8.37 10.88
C ILE A 100 9.89 -6.90 10.65
N SER A 101 8.62 -6.59 10.46
CA SER A 101 8.13 -5.22 10.30
C SER A 101 6.91 -4.96 11.15
N ILE A 102 6.80 -3.71 11.58
CA ILE A 102 5.63 -3.19 12.26
C ILE A 102 5.28 -1.84 11.62
N ASP A 103 4.02 -1.58 11.38
CA ASP A 103 3.58 -0.28 10.93
C ASP A 103 2.23 0.11 11.53
N LEU A 104 2.11 1.41 11.78
CA LEU A 104 0.93 2.07 12.28
C LEU A 104 0.44 3.02 11.18
N GLN A 105 -0.81 2.89 10.77
CA GLN A 105 -1.42 3.77 9.79
C GLN A 105 -2.75 4.31 10.29
N LYS A 106 -3.02 5.58 10.04
CA LYS A 106 -4.36 6.14 10.20
C LYS A 106 -5.20 5.76 8.98
N VAL A 107 -6.39 5.22 9.20
CA VAL A 107 -7.30 4.77 8.13
C VAL A 107 -8.38 5.82 7.88
N ASP A 108 -8.93 6.41 8.95
CA ASP A 108 -9.84 7.56 8.92
C ASP A 108 -9.55 8.50 10.12
N GLU A 109 -10.38 9.51 10.40
CA GLU A 109 -10.15 10.44 11.52
C GLU A 109 -10.01 9.79 12.90
N THR A 110 -10.63 8.63 13.10
CA THR A 110 -10.84 7.95 14.38
C THR A 110 -10.07 6.63 14.51
N ASP A 111 -9.82 5.95 13.40
CA ASP A 111 -9.32 4.59 13.36
C ASP A 111 -7.85 4.54 12.97
N THR A 112 -7.12 3.74 13.75
CA THR A 112 -5.71 3.47 13.55
C THR A 112 -5.52 1.97 13.41
N GLU A 113 -4.83 1.57 12.35
CA GLU A 113 -4.51 0.19 12.05
C GLU A 113 -3.07 -0.11 12.42
N LEU A 114 -2.89 -1.21 13.15
CA LEU A 114 -1.59 -1.76 13.49
C LEU A 114 -1.36 -3.02 12.66
N ASN A 115 -0.24 -3.02 11.94
CA ASN A 115 0.22 -4.11 11.11
C ASN A 115 1.52 -4.69 11.66
N VAL A 116 1.60 -6.01 11.75
CA VAL A 116 2.82 -6.73 12.12
C VAL A 116 3.05 -7.82 11.08
N GLY A 117 4.27 -7.92 10.57
CA GLY A 117 4.60 -8.87 9.50
C GLY A 117 6.02 -9.41 9.61
N GLY A 118 6.22 -10.55 8.95
CA GLY A 118 7.51 -11.21 8.83
C GLY A 118 7.73 -11.72 7.40
N GLU A 119 9.00 -11.73 6.99
CA GLU A 119 9.47 -12.28 5.73
C GLU A 119 10.68 -13.18 5.99
N LEU A 120 10.69 -14.37 5.37
CA LEU A 120 11.81 -15.30 5.38
C LEU A 120 12.17 -15.71 3.96
N TRP A 121 13.44 -15.57 3.58
CA TRP A 121 13.98 -15.97 2.28
C TRP A 121 14.74 -17.29 2.34
N PHE A 122 14.56 -18.11 1.31
CA PHE A 122 15.31 -19.33 1.06
C PHE A 122 16.11 -19.15 -0.23
N TYR A 123 17.44 -19.22 -0.11
CA TYR A 123 18.39 -19.13 -1.24
C TYR A 123 18.15 -17.93 -2.17
N ARG A 124 17.63 -16.81 -1.63
CA ARG A 124 17.23 -15.59 -2.35
C ARG A 124 16.26 -15.80 -3.52
N SER A 125 15.71 -17.00 -3.68
CA SER A 125 14.90 -17.43 -4.83
C SER A 125 13.45 -17.68 -4.42
N PHE A 126 13.21 -18.01 -3.16
CA PHE A 126 11.89 -18.22 -2.61
C PHE A 126 11.74 -17.44 -1.30
N ALA A 127 10.57 -16.87 -1.04
CA ALA A 127 10.27 -16.27 0.25
C ALA A 127 8.87 -16.63 0.72
N ILE A 128 8.71 -16.73 2.04
CA ILE A 128 7.42 -16.86 2.71
C ILE A 128 7.19 -15.59 3.52
N ARG A 129 5.95 -15.11 3.52
CA ARG A 129 5.50 -13.97 4.32
C ARG A 129 4.26 -14.34 5.11
N ALA A 130 4.18 -13.78 6.30
CA ALA A 130 2.99 -13.81 7.12
C ALA A 130 2.84 -12.48 7.83
N GLY A 131 1.61 -12.07 8.11
CA GLY A 131 1.33 -10.86 8.85
C GLY A 131 -0.08 -10.83 9.39
N VAL A 132 -0.30 -9.91 10.32
CA VAL A 132 -1.59 -9.63 10.93
C VAL A 132 -1.82 -8.13 10.94
N SER A 133 -3.07 -7.75 10.68
CA SER A 133 -3.60 -6.40 10.77
C SER A 133 -4.71 -6.40 11.82
N SER A 134 -4.80 -5.33 12.62
CA SER A 134 -5.90 -5.14 13.56
C SER A 134 -7.27 -5.09 12.89
N ASP A 135 -7.33 -4.61 11.64
CA ASP A 135 -8.56 -4.46 10.88
C ASP A 135 -8.74 -5.58 9.84
N LEU A 136 -7.74 -5.76 8.97
CA LEU A 136 -7.79 -6.67 7.81
C LEU A 136 -7.58 -8.15 8.15
N GLY A 137 -7.27 -8.49 9.42
CA GLY A 137 -7.08 -9.87 9.86
C GLY A 137 -5.70 -10.44 9.48
N ALA A 138 -5.66 -11.72 9.09
CA ALA A 138 -4.40 -12.43 8.84
C ALA A 138 -4.06 -12.50 7.34
N ALA A 139 -2.78 -12.38 7.03
CA ALA A 139 -2.24 -12.45 5.68
C ALA A 139 -1.11 -13.48 5.61
N GLY A 140 -1.05 -14.22 4.50
CA GLY A 140 0.02 -15.15 4.20
C GLY A 140 0.39 -15.08 2.72
N GLY A 141 1.64 -15.33 2.38
CA GLY A 141 2.05 -15.27 0.99
C GLY A 141 3.40 -15.90 0.71
N ALA A 142 3.70 -16.05 -0.58
CA ALA A 142 4.95 -16.58 -1.07
C ALA A 142 5.46 -15.74 -2.26
N THR A 143 6.78 -15.63 -2.38
CA THR A 143 7.45 -15.08 -3.56
C THR A 143 8.30 -16.15 -4.22
N LEU A 144 8.26 -16.19 -5.55
CA LEU A 144 9.25 -16.83 -6.38
C LEU A 144 10.04 -15.77 -7.13
N ARG A 145 11.36 -15.84 -7.06
CA ARG A 145 12.29 -14.97 -7.78
C ARG A 145 13.13 -15.81 -8.73
N ALA A 146 13.07 -15.47 -10.01
CA ALA A 146 14.02 -15.89 -11.02
C ALA A 146 14.93 -14.71 -11.40
N HIS A 147 15.87 -14.95 -12.31
CA HIS A 147 16.83 -13.93 -12.77
C HIS A 147 16.15 -12.71 -13.42
N SER A 148 15.03 -12.94 -14.14
CA SER A 148 14.35 -11.93 -14.95
C SER A 148 12.93 -11.59 -14.50
N TRP A 149 12.42 -12.23 -13.44
CA TRP A 149 11.07 -11.97 -12.95
C TRP A 149 10.90 -12.32 -11.47
N ILE A 150 9.88 -11.72 -10.86
CA ILE A 150 9.43 -12.00 -9.49
C ILE A 150 7.92 -12.21 -9.51
N LEU A 151 7.45 -13.31 -8.96
CA LEU A 151 6.03 -13.63 -8.80
C LEU A 151 5.69 -13.62 -7.31
N ASP A 152 4.70 -12.83 -6.92
CA ASP A 152 4.19 -12.73 -5.56
C ASP A 152 2.75 -13.26 -5.52
N LEU A 153 2.48 -14.17 -4.58
CA LEU A 153 1.17 -14.75 -4.29
C LEU A 153 0.81 -14.44 -2.84
N VAL A 154 -0.34 -13.85 -2.60
CA VAL A 154 -0.80 -13.46 -1.27
C VAL A 154 -2.25 -13.88 -1.06
N ALA A 155 -2.52 -14.51 0.06
CA ALA A 155 -3.86 -14.77 0.58
C ALA A 155 -4.13 -13.84 1.77
N LEU A 156 -5.28 -13.19 1.76
CA LEU A 156 -5.74 -12.27 2.79
C LEU A 156 -7.05 -12.82 3.35
N ALA A 157 -7.06 -13.16 4.63
CA ALA A 157 -8.25 -13.55 5.37
C ALA A 157 -8.84 -12.29 6.02
N ASN A 158 -9.73 -11.62 5.29
CA ASN A 158 -10.35 -10.36 5.68
C ASN A 158 -11.74 -10.57 6.28
N ARG A 159 -12.12 -9.80 7.30
CA ARG A 159 -13.39 -9.95 8.03
C ARG A 159 -14.63 -9.62 7.18
N PRO A 160 -14.69 -8.52 6.41
CA PRO A 160 -15.83 -8.20 5.55
C PRO A 160 -15.88 -8.95 4.22
N LEU A 161 -14.72 -9.30 3.63
CA LEU A 161 -14.64 -9.82 2.24
C LEU A 161 -14.32 -11.33 2.16
N GLY A 162 -14.19 -12.00 3.31
CA GLY A 162 -13.75 -13.40 3.37
C GLY A 162 -12.30 -13.56 2.94
N THR A 163 -12.02 -14.56 2.10
CA THR A 163 -10.64 -14.79 1.60
C THR A 163 -10.45 -14.15 0.23
N SER A 164 -9.47 -13.24 0.13
CA SER A 164 -9.06 -12.67 -1.15
C SER A 164 -7.64 -13.10 -1.50
N TYR A 165 -7.38 -13.25 -2.80
CA TYR A 165 -6.08 -13.67 -3.32
C TYR A 165 -5.53 -12.58 -4.23
N ARG A 166 -4.26 -12.22 -4.06
CA ARG A 166 -3.54 -11.26 -4.91
C ARG A 166 -2.37 -11.94 -5.58
N LEU A 167 -2.23 -11.71 -6.88
CA LEU A 167 -1.12 -12.16 -7.70
C LEU A 167 -0.44 -10.95 -8.31
N ALA A 168 0.89 -10.87 -8.21
CA ALA A 168 1.67 -9.81 -8.83
C ALA A 168 2.89 -10.39 -9.56
N LEU A 169 3.13 -9.94 -10.78
CA LEU A 169 4.31 -10.26 -11.58
C LEU A 169 5.15 -9.00 -11.79
N ARG A 170 6.43 -9.05 -11.45
CA ARG A 170 7.40 -7.97 -11.66
C ARG A 170 8.50 -8.42 -12.61
N ILE A 171 8.76 -7.63 -13.63
CA ILE A 171 9.83 -7.84 -14.61
C ILE A 171 10.81 -6.66 -14.48
N PRO A 172 11.96 -6.81 -13.81
CA PRO A 172 12.96 -5.76 -13.73
C PRO A 172 13.66 -5.56 -15.08
N PHE A 173 13.84 -4.30 -15.49
CA PHE A 173 14.59 -3.93 -16.70
C PHE A 173 15.86 -3.14 -16.34
N GLY A 174 16.92 -3.29 -17.14
CA GLY A 174 18.20 -2.58 -16.97
C GLY A 174 19.25 -3.32 -16.12
N GLN A 175 20.36 -2.66 -15.78
CA GLN A 175 21.51 -3.25 -15.06
C GLN A 175 21.22 -3.72 -13.61
N GLY A 176 19.96 -3.67 -13.18
CA GLY A 176 19.46 -4.28 -11.94
C GLY A 176 18.76 -5.63 -12.14
N ALA A 177 18.64 -6.12 -13.38
CA ALA A 177 18.21 -7.49 -13.67
C ALA A 177 19.33 -8.46 -13.25
N ALA A 178 19.06 -9.24 -12.19
CA ALA A 178 19.96 -10.20 -11.56
C ALA A 178 21.16 -9.61 -10.77
N ARG A 179 20.94 -9.32 -9.47
CA ARG A 179 21.92 -9.54 -8.40
C ARG A 179 21.26 -10.14 -7.17
#